data_AF-A0AAD9JGW1-F1
#
_entry.id   AF-A0AAD9JGW1-F1
#
_cell.length_a   1.000
_cell.length_b   1.000
_cell.length_c   1.000
_cell.angle_alpha   90.00
_cell.angle_beta   90.00
_cell.angle_gamma   90.00
#
_symmetry.space_group_name_H-M   'P 1'
#
loop_
_entity.id
_entity.type
_entity.pdbx_description
1 polymer ?
#
loop_
_entity_poly.entity_id
_entity_poly.type
_entity_poly.pdbx_seq_one_letter_code
_entity_poly.pdbx_strand_id
1 'polypeptide(L)'
;MDQSSSLTRNPWADDERSFGRIRSVLRLAGKHNYLHEDDCESSEDVVSRSKCRSLILINILSDMEKQKIAINKVDLEIQKRLLVKETKDLTDVKTLEQRIELITELSTHLQSVITKKERLLGRLQQPHTGDYLKIDASYRIYAHKVIPQLVPVLSELSEQLDNIEWAAQVSVFDTQINSLLSDITRLLATIHVNVRSMLHMRDMVQQIRSQRLKHAEGDSSSQ
;
A
#
# COMPACT_ATOMS: atom_id res chain seq x y z
N MET A 1 49.06 66.38 20.79
CA MET A 1 48.03 65.34 20.79
C MET A 1 48.72 64.04 20.43
N ASP A 2 48.88 63.23 21.47
CA ASP A 2 49.58 61.95 21.47
C ASP A 2 48.94 60.94 20.51
N GLN A 3 49.78 60.18 19.81
CA GLN A 3 49.43 58.85 19.32
C GLN A 3 50.50 57.88 19.83
N SER A 4 50.24 57.34 21.00
CA SER A 4 50.95 56.24 21.62
C SER A 4 50.51 54.93 20.98
N SER A 5 51.39 54.35 20.16
CA SER A 5 51.34 52.94 19.79
C SER A 5 51.62 52.09 21.03
N SER A 6 50.55 51.57 21.63
CA SER A 6 50.59 50.60 22.71
C SER A 6 50.99 49.22 22.17
N LEU A 7 52.30 48.98 22.04
CA LEU A 7 52.79 47.61 22.16
C LEU A 7 52.47 47.14 23.58
N THR A 8 51.55 46.18 23.66
CA THR A 8 51.19 45.41 24.85
C THR A 8 52.45 44.79 25.46
N ARG A 9 53.01 45.51 26.43
CA ARG A 9 54.16 45.08 27.23
C ARG A 9 53.72 43.87 28.06
N ASN A 10 54.48 42.79 27.95
CA ASN A 10 54.23 41.54 28.65
C ASN A 10 54.21 41.78 30.18
N PRO A 11 53.09 41.52 30.88
CA PRO A 11 52.94 41.80 32.31
C PRO A 11 53.72 40.84 33.22
N TRP A 12 54.45 39.87 32.65
CA TRP A 12 55.31 38.92 33.37
C TRP A 12 56.81 39.27 33.32
N ALA A 13 57.19 40.38 32.69
CA ALA A 13 58.60 40.79 32.57
C ALA A 13 59.16 41.47 33.85
N ASP A 14 58.36 41.67 34.89
CA ASP A 14 58.75 42.46 36.08
C ASP A 14 59.30 41.63 37.26
N ASP A 15 59.44 40.31 37.09
CA ASP A 15 60.04 39.43 38.12
C ASP A 15 61.58 39.41 38.11
N GLU A 16 62.24 40.39 37.48
CA GLU A 16 63.71 40.50 37.43
C GLU A 16 64.36 40.97 38.75
N ARG A 17 63.59 41.43 39.75
CA ARG A 17 64.17 41.97 41.01
C ARG A 17 64.86 40.91 41.88
N SER A 18 64.42 39.65 41.82
CA SER A 18 65.00 38.53 42.57
C SER A 18 66.29 38.00 41.92
N PHE A 19 66.40 38.07 40.59
CA PHE A 19 67.56 37.56 39.84
C PHE A 19 68.73 38.54 39.78
N GLY A 20 68.53 39.84 40.08
CA GLY A 20 69.60 40.84 40.08
C GLY A 20 70.76 40.53 41.03
N ARG A 21 70.47 39.98 42.22
CA ARG A 21 71.50 39.59 43.21
C ARG A 21 72.26 38.34 42.78
N ILE A 22 71.57 37.37 42.19
CA ILE A 22 72.19 36.14 41.71
C ILE A 22 73.06 36.43 40.49
N ARG A 23 72.61 37.33 39.61
CA ARG A 23 73.37 37.76 38.44
C ARG A 23 74.60 38.59 38.80
N SER A 24 74.54 39.41 39.85
CA SER A 24 75.74 40.11 40.35
C SER A 24 76.74 39.15 41.00
N VAL A 25 76.26 38.14 41.72
CA VAL A 25 77.11 37.09 42.31
C VAL A 25 77.74 36.20 41.22
N LEU A 26 76.99 35.78 40.21
CA LEU A 26 77.52 35.02 39.06
C LEU A 26 78.56 35.83 38.27
N ARG A 27 78.34 37.13 38.11
CA ARG A 27 79.30 38.02 37.46
C ARG A 27 80.57 38.23 38.30
N LEU A 28 80.43 38.26 39.63
CA LEU A 28 81.57 38.33 40.55
C LEU A 28 82.35 37.00 40.54
N ALA A 29 81.66 35.87 40.53
CA ALA A 29 82.25 34.53 40.47
C ALA A 29 83.00 34.28 39.15
N GLY A 30 82.44 34.73 38.02
CA GLY A 30 83.11 34.69 36.72
C GLY A 30 84.32 35.63 36.64
N LYS A 31 84.29 36.78 37.34
CA LYS A 31 85.43 37.70 37.41
C LYS A 31 86.59 37.16 38.25
N HIS A 32 86.30 36.26 39.20
CA HIS A 32 87.29 35.63 40.07
C HIS A 32 87.71 34.22 39.63
N ASN A 33 87.34 33.79 38.42
CA ASN A 33 87.75 32.50 37.83
C ASN A 33 87.37 31.27 38.69
N TYR A 34 86.28 31.35 39.46
CA TYR A 34 85.73 30.23 40.25
C TYR A 34 84.77 29.33 39.45
N LEU A 35 84.49 29.67 38.20
CA LEU A 35 83.76 28.80 37.28
C LEU A 35 84.79 27.98 36.51
N HIS A 36 85.28 26.92 37.13
CA HIS A 36 86.01 25.88 36.44
C HIS A 36 84.99 24.99 35.72
N GLU A 37 85.10 24.89 34.39
CA GLU A 37 84.14 24.24 33.51
C GLU A 37 84.38 22.72 33.39
N ASP A 38 85.14 22.11 34.32
CA ASP A 38 85.68 20.74 34.20
C ASP A 38 85.49 19.83 35.44
N ASP A 39 84.58 20.15 36.36
CA ASP A 39 84.21 19.18 37.39
C ASP A 39 83.16 18.20 36.86
N CYS A 40 83.69 17.15 36.22
CA CYS A 40 82.99 15.90 35.92
C CYS A 40 82.15 15.44 37.11
N GLU A 41 80.84 15.35 36.86
CA GLU A 41 79.87 14.68 37.70
C GLU A 41 80.38 13.29 38.09
N SER A 42 80.80 13.13 39.35
CA SER A 42 80.99 11.81 39.93
C SER A 42 79.62 11.15 40.05
N SER A 43 79.42 10.07 39.29
CA SER A 43 78.17 9.32 39.13
C SER A 43 77.54 8.80 40.43
N GLU A 44 78.25 8.86 41.57
CA GLU A 44 77.78 8.39 42.88
C GLU A 44 76.89 9.40 43.63
N ASP A 45 76.99 10.71 43.34
CA ASP A 45 76.17 11.74 44.02
C ASP A 45 74.73 11.81 43.48
N VAL A 46 74.53 11.40 42.23
CA VAL A 46 73.20 11.31 41.62
C VAL A 46 72.36 10.21 42.30
N VAL A 47 72.99 9.08 42.63
CA VAL A 47 72.34 7.94 43.30
C VAL A 47 71.98 8.26 44.76
N SER A 48 72.79 9.08 45.43
CA SER A 48 72.52 9.54 46.80
C SER A 48 71.41 10.59 46.85
N ARG A 49 71.31 11.48 45.85
CA ARG A 49 70.16 12.40 45.69
C ARG A 49 68.86 11.64 45.46
N SER A 50 68.87 10.53 44.72
CA SER A 50 67.68 9.70 44.50
C SER A 50 67.04 9.11 45.78
N LYS A 51 67.74 9.13 46.93
CA LYS A 51 67.21 8.71 48.25
C LYS A 51 66.66 9.87 49.10
N CYS A 52 66.79 11.12 48.67
CA CYS A 52 66.24 12.27 49.40
C CYS A 52 64.71 12.22 49.40
N ARG A 53 64.10 12.24 50.58
CA ARG A 53 62.63 12.21 50.78
C ARG A 53 61.89 13.28 49.98
N SER A 54 62.52 14.44 49.75
CA SER A 54 61.97 15.53 48.95
C SER A 54 61.85 15.18 47.46
N LEU A 55 62.83 14.46 46.88
CA LEU A 55 62.79 14.05 45.47
C LEU A 55 61.77 12.92 45.23
N ILE A 56 61.65 11.99 46.20
CA ILE A 56 60.59 10.98 46.17
C ILE A 56 59.21 11.65 46.23
N LEU A 57 59.02 12.66 47.11
CA LEU A 57 57.78 13.42 47.19
C LEU A 57 57.48 14.17 45.89
N ILE A 58 58.47 14.80 45.27
CA ILE A 58 58.32 15.50 43.98
C ILE A 58 57.90 14.52 42.88
N ASN A 59 58.48 13.31 42.84
CA ASN A 59 58.09 12.28 41.88
C ASN A 59 56.64 11.81 42.11
N ILE A 60 56.25 11.56 43.36
CA ILE A 60 54.86 11.20 43.69
C ILE A 60 53.90 12.34 43.31
N LEU A 61 54.24 13.60 43.59
CA LEU A 61 53.44 14.76 43.19
C LEU A 61 53.33 14.88 41.66
N SER A 62 54.42 14.64 40.93
CA SER A 62 54.40 14.63 39.47
C SER A 62 53.52 13.52 38.92
N ASP A 63 53.57 12.33 39.52
CA ASP A 63 52.76 11.19 39.10
C ASP A 63 51.28 11.38 39.46
N MET A 64 50.97 11.96 40.61
CA MET A 64 49.61 12.38 40.96
C MET A 64 49.07 13.43 39.98
N GLU A 65 49.90 14.39 39.55
CA GLU A 65 49.47 15.40 38.59
C GLU A 65 49.23 14.78 37.20
N LYS A 66 50.09 13.86 36.74
CA LYS A 66 49.85 13.10 35.50
C LYS A 66 48.54 12.31 35.57
N GLN A 67 48.27 11.64 36.70
CA GLN A 67 47.02 10.91 36.91
C GLN A 67 45.82 11.85 36.92
N LYS A 68 45.92 13.02 37.56
CA LYS A 68 44.87 14.03 37.58
C LYS A 68 44.56 14.58 36.18
N ILE A 69 45.59 14.84 35.37
CA ILE A 69 45.42 15.25 33.97
C ILE A 69 44.72 14.14 33.16
N ALA A 70 45.12 12.87 33.37
CA ALA A 70 44.46 11.74 32.71
C ALA A 70 42.99 11.61 33.10
N ILE A 71 42.67 11.75 34.40
CA ILE A 71 41.29 11.74 34.90
C ILE A 71 40.48 12.89 34.29
N ASN A 72 41.00 14.12 34.31
CA ASN A 72 40.32 15.27 33.72
C ASN A 72 40.08 15.09 32.21
N LYS A 73 41.01 14.48 31.49
CA LYS A 73 40.83 14.17 30.06
C LYS A 73 39.69 13.18 29.85
N VAL A 74 39.59 12.15 30.68
CA VAL A 74 38.48 11.18 30.61
C VAL A 74 37.16 11.85 30.99
N ASP A 75 37.15 12.70 32.01
CA ASP A 75 35.94 13.40 32.45
C ASP A 75 35.41 14.36 31.36
N LEU A 76 36.30 15.10 30.70
CA LEU A 76 35.94 15.94 29.55
C LEU A 76 35.36 15.11 28.40
N GLU A 77 35.91 13.94 28.11
CA GLU A 77 35.39 13.06 27.07
C GLU A 77 34.00 12.49 27.44
N ILE A 78 33.78 12.17 28.73
CA ILE A 78 32.47 11.76 29.24
C ILE A 78 31.46 12.90 29.09
N GLN A 79 31.80 14.11 29.52
CA GLN A 79 30.94 15.29 29.39
C GLN A 79 30.61 15.59 27.93
N LYS A 80 31.59 15.49 27.03
CA LYS A 80 31.38 15.67 25.59
C LYS A 80 30.40 14.64 25.04
N ARG A 81 30.53 13.37 25.41
CA ARG A 81 29.61 12.31 24.98
C ARG A 81 28.21 12.49 25.56
N LEU A 82 28.11 12.97 26.80
CA LEU A 82 26.83 13.25 27.46
C LEU A 82 26.11 14.39 26.73
N LEU A 83 26.80 15.51 26.46
CA LEU A 83 26.27 16.61 25.66
C LEU A 83 25.86 16.17 24.26
N VAL A 84 26.69 15.37 23.60
CA VAL A 84 26.35 14.80 22.28
C VAL A 84 25.10 13.93 22.39
N LYS A 85 24.95 13.10 23.43
CA LYS A 85 23.77 12.25 23.62
C LYS A 85 22.50 13.08 23.86
N GLU A 86 22.57 14.12 24.70
CA GLU A 86 21.44 15.01 24.98
C GLU A 86 21.04 15.83 23.76
N THR A 87 22.02 16.30 22.99
CA THR A 87 21.77 17.15 21.82
C THR A 87 21.61 16.35 20.53
N LYS A 88 21.84 15.02 20.55
CA LYS A 88 21.81 14.16 19.35
C LYS A 88 20.48 14.26 18.64
N ASP A 89 19.38 14.18 19.39
CA ASP A 89 18.03 14.19 18.84
C ASP A 89 17.67 15.50 18.13
N LEU A 90 18.38 16.59 18.46
CA LEU A 90 18.21 17.92 17.88
C LEU A 90 19.30 18.29 16.85
N THR A 91 20.48 17.70 16.93
CA THR A 91 21.63 18.04 16.05
C THR A 91 21.78 17.04 14.92
N ASP A 92 21.33 15.79 15.10
CA ASP A 92 21.40 14.77 14.08
C ASP A 92 20.33 15.07 13.01
N VAL A 93 20.81 15.52 11.85
CA VAL A 93 19.98 15.85 10.69
C VAL A 93 19.10 14.67 10.31
N LYS A 94 19.58 13.43 10.47
CA LYS A 94 18.81 12.22 10.13
C LYS A 94 17.62 12.01 11.06
N THR A 95 17.76 12.27 12.36
CA THR A 95 16.64 12.14 13.30
C THR A 95 15.60 13.24 13.09
N LEU A 96 16.05 14.44 12.70
CA LEU A 96 15.14 15.53 12.34
C LEU A 96 14.39 15.22 11.04
N GLU A 97 15.07 14.73 10.01
CA GLU A 97 14.45 14.32 8.74
C GLU A 97 13.39 13.24 8.96
N GLN A 98 13.68 12.21 9.75
CA GLN A 98 12.71 11.17 10.12
C GLN A 98 11.49 11.74 10.85
N ARG A 99 11.70 12.68 11.79
CA ARG A 99 10.58 13.33 12.50
C ARG A 99 9.74 14.19 11.56
N ILE A 100 10.37 14.90 10.63
CA ILE A 100 9.68 15.68 9.60
C ILE A 100 8.85 14.74 8.72
N GLU A 101 9.43 13.63 8.26
CA GLU A 101 8.73 12.62 7.46
C GLU A 101 7.49 12.10 8.18
N LEU A 102 7.61 11.68 9.45
CA LEU A 102 6.47 11.22 10.26
C LEU A 102 5.38 12.29 10.43
N ILE A 103 5.78 13.55 10.65
CA ILE A 103 4.82 14.66 10.77
C ILE A 103 4.13 14.93 9.44
N THR A 104 4.86 14.85 8.32
CA THR A 104 4.27 15.02 6.98
C THR A 104 3.31 13.87 6.66
N GLU A 105 3.67 12.63 6.98
CA GLU A 105 2.80 11.47 6.82
C GLU A 105 1.51 11.64 7.64
N LEU A 106 1.63 11.99 8.93
CA LEU A 106 0.48 12.26 9.78
C LEU A 106 -0.40 13.40 9.21
N SER A 107 0.21 14.48 8.75
CA SER A 107 -0.49 15.61 8.13
C SER A 107 -1.26 15.17 6.88
N THR A 108 -0.65 14.35 6.01
CA THR A 108 -1.33 13.82 4.82
C THR A 108 -2.50 12.91 5.17
N HIS A 109 -2.36 12.07 6.21
CA HIS A 109 -3.45 11.25 6.71
C HIS A 109 -4.60 12.10 7.25
N LEU A 110 -4.31 13.13 8.05
CA LEU A 110 -5.33 14.04 8.58
C LEU A 110 -6.04 14.80 7.45
N GLN A 111 -5.30 15.29 6.44
CA GLN A 111 -5.87 15.92 5.25
C GLN A 111 -6.79 14.94 4.48
N SER A 112 -6.38 13.67 4.37
CA SER A 112 -7.21 12.62 3.75
C SER A 112 -8.50 12.36 4.54
N VAL A 113 -8.44 12.38 5.87
CA VAL A 113 -9.61 12.21 6.72
C VAL A 113 -10.56 13.41 6.59
N ILE A 114 -10.03 14.64 6.56
CA ILE A 114 -10.83 15.86 6.40
C ILE A 114 -11.54 15.85 5.03
N THR A 115 -10.81 15.61 3.94
CA THR A 115 -11.40 15.56 2.60
C THR A 115 -12.44 14.45 2.46
N LYS A 116 -12.22 13.28 3.06
CA LYS A 116 -13.23 12.21 3.12
C LYS A 116 -14.46 12.61 3.93
N LYS A 117 -14.29 13.32 5.04
CA LYS A 117 -15.40 13.85 5.85
C LYS A 117 -16.21 14.87 5.07
N GLU A 118 -15.56 15.82 4.39
CA GLU A 118 -16.23 16.81 3.54
C GLU A 118 -16.96 16.17 2.37
N ARG A 119 -16.33 15.18 1.72
CA ARG A 119 -16.98 14.37 0.67
C ARG A 119 -18.19 13.62 1.21
N LEU A 120 -18.09 13.01 2.39
CA LEU A 120 -19.20 12.32 3.04
C LEU A 120 -20.33 13.30 3.41
N LEU A 121 -19.98 14.47 3.94
CA LEU A 121 -20.93 15.52 4.26
C LEU A 121 -21.66 16.02 3.01
N GLY A 122 -20.95 16.26 1.91
CA GLY A 122 -21.55 16.63 0.63
C GLY A 122 -22.50 15.55 0.10
N ARG A 123 -22.13 14.27 0.23
CA ARG A 123 -23.00 13.13 -0.12
C ARG A 123 -24.22 12.98 0.81
N LEU A 124 -24.11 13.38 2.07
CA LEU A 124 -25.23 13.36 3.01
C LEU A 124 -26.18 14.53 2.77
N GLN A 125 -25.63 15.71 2.45
CA GLN A 125 -26.40 16.92 2.12
C GLN A 125 -27.09 16.83 0.76
N GLN A 126 -26.47 16.12 -0.20
CA GLN A 126 -27.08 15.71 -1.45
C GLN A 126 -27.40 14.22 -1.36
N PRO A 127 -28.48 13.81 -0.64
CA PRO A 127 -28.92 12.43 -0.73
C PRO A 127 -29.11 12.13 -2.22
N HIS A 128 -28.46 11.08 -2.73
CA HIS A 128 -28.70 10.63 -4.08
C HIS A 128 -30.19 10.36 -4.24
N THR A 129 -30.92 11.36 -4.75
CA THR A 129 -32.10 11.10 -5.54
C THR A 129 -31.54 10.39 -6.77
N GLY A 130 -31.57 9.06 -6.78
CA GLY A 130 -31.58 8.34 -8.05
C GLY A 130 -32.78 8.81 -8.90
N ASP A 131 -33.05 8.13 -10.01
CA ASP A 131 -34.22 8.42 -10.84
C ASP A 131 -35.51 8.05 -10.10
N TYR A 132 -35.86 8.83 -9.09
CA TYR A 132 -37.05 8.71 -8.29
C TYR A 132 -38.01 9.81 -8.73
N LEU A 133 -39.24 9.40 -9.03
CA LEU A 133 -40.33 10.32 -9.26
C LEU A 133 -40.49 11.21 -8.02
N LYS A 134 -40.28 12.53 -8.17
CA LYS A 134 -40.51 13.49 -7.08
C LYS A 134 -42.02 13.60 -6.87
N ILE A 135 -42.54 12.86 -5.90
CA ILE A 135 -43.94 12.91 -5.50
C ILE A 135 -44.03 13.85 -4.31
N ASP A 136 -44.83 14.90 -4.43
CA ASP A 136 -45.13 15.79 -3.31
C ASP A 136 -45.78 15.00 -2.15
N ALA A 137 -45.51 15.41 -0.92
CA ALA A 137 -45.91 14.66 0.28
C ALA A 137 -47.43 14.44 0.35
N SER A 138 -48.19 15.40 -0.19
CA SER A 138 -49.65 15.37 -0.35
C SER A 138 -50.14 14.19 -1.21
N TYR A 139 -49.37 13.80 -2.23
CA TYR A 139 -49.75 12.77 -3.21
C TYR A 139 -49.09 11.41 -2.97
N ARG A 140 -48.16 11.30 -2.02
CA ARG A 140 -47.43 10.06 -1.70
C ARG A 140 -48.37 8.89 -1.35
N ILE A 141 -49.45 9.15 -0.61
CA ILE A 141 -50.41 8.11 -0.20
C ILE A 141 -51.17 7.57 -1.41
N TYR A 142 -51.56 8.45 -2.35
CA TYR A 142 -52.25 8.06 -3.57
C TYR A 142 -51.30 7.28 -4.50
N ALA A 143 -50.07 7.75 -4.68
CA ALA A 143 -49.07 7.03 -5.47
C ALA A 143 -48.75 5.65 -4.90
N HIS A 144 -48.63 5.53 -3.58
CA HIS A 144 -48.41 4.24 -2.92
C HIS A 144 -49.57 3.27 -3.11
N LYS A 145 -50.81 3.76 -3.30
CA LYS A 145 -51.98 2.92 -3.60
C LYS A 145 -52.08 2.56 -5.08
N VAL A 146 -51.80 3.52 -5.97
CA VAL A 146 -51.97 3.36 -7.42
C VAL A 146 -50.83 2.56 -8.05
N ILE A 147 -49.59 2.73 -7.62
CA ILE A 147 -48.43 2.03 -8.22
C ILE A 147 -48.58 0.50 -8.12
N PRO A 148 -48.93 -0.09 -6.97
CA PRO A 148 -49.16 -1.53 -6.87
C PRO A 148 -50.34 -2.03 -7.72
N GLN A 149 -51.32 -1.18 -8.01
CA GLN A 149 -52.44 -1.51 -8.90
C GLN A 149 -52.05 -1.40 -10.38
N LEU A 150 -51.08 -0.55 -10.71
CA LEU A 150 -50.59 -0.38 -12.08
C LEU A 150 -49.61 -1.49 -12.50
N VAL A 151 -48.82 -2.04 -11.56
CA VAL A 151 -47.89 -3.14 -11.82
C VAL A 151 -48.57 -4.35 -12.50
N PRO A 152 -49.69 -4.91 -12.01
CA PRO A 152 -50.34 -6.06 -12.66
C PRO A 152 -50.87 -5.72 -14.05
N VAL A 153 -51.35 -4.48 -14.26
CA VAL A 153 -51.83 -4.03 -15.58
C VAL A 153 -50.66 -3.91 -16.57
N LEU A 154 -49.50 -3.44 -16.11
CA LEU A 154 -48.29 -3.37 -16.93
C LEU A 154 -47.72 -4.76 -17.25
N SER A 155 -47.78 -5.70 -16.30
CA SER A 155 -47.37 -7.08 -16.57
C SER A 155 -48.32 -7.78 -17.53
N GLU A 156 -49.63 -7.57 -17.39
CA GLU A 156 -50.64 -8.09 -18.32
C GLU A 156 -50.45 -7.48 -19.72
N LEU A 157 -50.16 -6.18 -19.81
CA LEU A 157 -49.84 -5.53 -21.08
C LEU A 157 -48.57 -6.10 -21.71
N SER A 158 -47.53 -6.38 -20.92
CA SER A 158 -46.31 -7.03 -21.42
C SER A 158 -46.59 -8.42 -21.95
N GLU A 159 -47.37 -9.23 -21.22
CA GLU A 159 -47.78 -10.57 -21.67
C GLU A 159 -48.65 -10.51 -22.93
N GLN A 160 -49.55 -9.53 -23.03
CA GLN A 160 -50.33 -9.28 -24.23
C GLN A 160 -49.46 -8.86 -25.42
N LEU A 161 -48.41 -8.06 -25.18
CA LEU A 161 -47.46 -7.64 -26.21
C LEU A 161 -46.65 -8.85 -26.70
N ASP A 162 -46.17 -9.69 -25.79
CA ASP A 162 -45.46 -10.93 -26.12
C ASP A 162 -46.38 -11.90 -26.89
N ASN A 163 -47.66 -11.99 -26.52
CA ASN A 163 -48.65 -12.78 -27.23
C ASN A 163 -48.93 -12.24 -28.65
N ILE A 164 -48.94 -10.92 -28.83
CA ILE A 164 -49.08 -10.28 -30.15
C ILE A 164 -47.82 -10.52 -30.99
N GLU A 165 -46.62 -10.43 -30.40
CA GLU A 165 -45.36 -10.74 -31.08
C GLU A 165 -45.32 -12.22 -31.51
N TRP A 166 -45.69 -13.13 -30.60
CA TRP A 166 -45.83 -14.55 -30.91
C TRP A 166 -46.84 -14.76 -32.04
N ALA A 167 -48.02 -14.15 -31.99
CA ALA A 167 -49.03 -14.27 -33.04
C ALA A 167 -48.53 -13.75 -34.40
N ALA A 168 -47.74 -12.67 -34.40
CA ALA A 168 -47.12 -12.16 -35.61
C ALA A 168 -46.10 -13.15 -36.20
N GLN A 169 -45.29 -13.79 -35.35
CA GLN A 169 -44.33 -14.82 -35.77
C GLN A 169 -45.02 -16.12 -36.22
N VAL A 170 -46.16 -16.48 -35.63
CA VAL A 170 -46.96 -17.67 -35.98
C VAL A 170 -47.52 -17.63 -37.40
N SER A 171 -47.77 -16.45 -37.96
CA SER A 171 -48.14 -16.34 -39.38
C SER A 171 -47.12 -16.97 -40.34
N VAL A 172 -45.84 -17.02 -39.93
CA VAL A 172 -44.76 -17.69 -40.68
C VAL A 172 -44.84 -19.21 -40.53
N PHE A 173 -45.23 -19.70 -39.34
CA PHE A 173 -45.45 -21.12 -39.04
C PHE A 173 -46.70 -21.70 -39.73
N ASP A 174 -47.63 -20.85 -40.17
CA ASP A 174 -48.81 -21.30 -40.93
C ASP A 174 -48.39 -22.02 -42.23
N THR A 175 -47.26 -21.66 -42.84
CA THR A 175 -46.72 -22.41 -43.99
C THR A 175 -46.28 -23.83 -43.64
N GLN A 176 -45.73 -24.04 -42.45
CA GLN A 176 -45.33 -25.36 -41.93
C GLN A 176 -46.55 -26.17 -41.47
N ILE A 177 -47.55 -25.52 -40.90
CA ILE A 177 -48.82 -26.17 -40.52
C ILE A 177 -49.58 -26.60 -41.78
N ASN A 178 -49.62 -25.74 -42.80
CA ASN A 178 -50.23 -26.08 -44.09
C ASN A 178 -49.47 -27.20 -44.82
N SER A 179 -48.14 -27.26 -44.72
CA SER A 179 -47.37 -28.38 -45.28
C SER A 179 -47.63 -29.69 -44.53
N LEU A 180 -47.68 -29.66 -43.19
CA LEU A 180 -48.04 -30.82 -42.36
C LEU A 180 -49.48 -31.28 -42.64
N LEU A 181 -50.42 -30.35 -42.82
CA LEU A 181 -51.81 -30.66 -43.17
C LEU A 181 -51.92 -31.29 -44.57
N SER A 182 -51.12 -30.79 -45.52
CA SER A 182 -51.01 -31.36 -46.87
C SER A 182 -50.44 -32.78 -46.81
N ASP A 183 -49.41 -33.03 -45.99
CA ASP A 183 -48.84 -34.36 -45.80
C ASP A 183 -49.82 -35.34 -45.12
N ILE A 184 -50.58 -34.90 -44.13
CA ILE A 184 -51.65 -35.71 -43.52
C ILE A 184 -52.73 -36.03 -44.57
N THR A 185 -53.13 -35.04 -45.36
CA THR A 185 -54.14 -35.24 -46.42
C THR A 185 -53.63 -36.21 -47.49
N ARG A 186 -52.35 -36.11 -47.86
CA ARG A 186 -51.69 -37.05 -48.77
C ARG A 186 -51.67 -38.47 -48.18
N LEU A 187 -51.26 -38.63 -46.92
CA LEU A 187 -51.28 -39.92 -46.24
C LEU A 187 -52.70 -40.52 -46.20
N LEU A 188 -53.71 -39.71 -45.87
CA LEU A 188 -55.10 -40.14 -45.87
C LEU A 188 -55.57 -40.59 -47.26
N ALA A 189 -55.21 -39.83 -48.31
CA ALA A 189 -55.51 -40.21 -49.69
C ALA A 189 -54.83 -41.54 -50.07
N THR A 190 -53.57 -41.75 -49.68
CA THR A 190 -52.88 -43.03 -49.95
C THR A 190 -53.53 -44.20 -49.22
N ILE A 191 -53.96 -44.03 -47.96
CA ILE A 191 -54.70 -45.05 -47.22
C ILE A 191 -56.03 -45.34 -47.94
N HIS A 192 -56.77 -44.32 -48.35
CA HIS A 192 -58.04 -44.49 -49.05
C HIS A 192 -57.87 -45.24 -50.39
N VAL A 193 -56.84 -44.92 -51.17
CA VAL A 193 -56.50 -45.64 -52.41
C VAL A 193 -56.12 -47.08 -52.11
N ASN A 194 -55.31 -47.34 -51.09
CA ASN A 194 -54.90 -48.69 -50.71
C ASN A 194 -56.09 -49.54 -50.26
N VAL A 195 -56.98 -48.98 -49.42
CA VAL A 195 -58.21 -49.67 -49.00
C VAL A 195 -59.10 -49.96 -50.20
N ARG A 196 -59.27 -48.99 -51.12
CA ARG A 196 -60.07 -49.20 -52.33
C ARG A 196 -59.45 -50.26 -53.25
N SER A 197 -58.13 -50.31 -53.35
CA SER A 197 -57.40 -51.37 -54.08
C SER A 197 -57.61 -52.74 -53.43
N MET A 198 -57.52 -52.85 -52.11
CA MET A 198 -57.80 -54.11 -51.39
C MET A 198 -59.24 -54.59 -51.59
N LEU A 199 -60.21 -53.68 -51.54
CA LEU A 199 -61.61 -54.01 -51.81
C LEU A 199 -61.79 -54.50 -53.25
N HIS A 200 -61.16 -53.84 -54.23
CA HIS A 200 -61.17 -54.29 -55.62
C HIS A 200 -60.53 -55.68 -55.77
N MET A 201 -59.37 -55.93 -55.16
CA MET A 201 -58.71 -57.25 -55.19
C MET A 201 -59.61 -58.33 -54.58
N ARG A 202 -60.26 -58.03 -53.46
CA ARG A 202 -61.23 -58.94 -52.84
C ARG A 202 -62.37 -59.28 -53.80
N ASP A 203 -62.94 -58.29 -54.48
CA ASP A 203 -64.03 -58.49 -55.42
C ASP A 203 -63.57 -59.32 -56.65
N MET A 204 -62.36 -59.08 -57.16
CA MET A 204 -61.74 -59.91 -58.21
C MET A 204 -61.53 -61.36 -57.76
N VAL A 205 -61.05 -61.58 -56.53
CA VAL A 205 -60.90 -62.93 -55.96
C VAL A 205 -62.26 -63.62 -55.82
N GLN A 206 -63.30 -62.90 -55.39
CA GLN A 206 -64.67 -63.45 -55.35
C GLN A 206 -65.17 -63.80 -56.75
N GLN A 207 -64.88 -62.96 -57.76
CA GLN A 207 -65.24 -63.23 -59.14
C GLN A 207 -64.53 -64.49 -59.67
N ILE A 208 -63.22 -64.63 -59.45
CA ILE A 208 -62.46 -65.84 -59.79
C ILE A 208 -63.03 -67.08 -59.09
N ARG A 209 -63.37 -66.97 -57.79
CA ARG A 209 -64.01 -68.08 -57.05
C ARG A 209 -65.33 -68.49 -57.69
N SER A 210 -66.17 -67.53 -58.07
CA SER A 210 -67.44 -67.81 -58.74
C SER A 210 -67.25 -68.42 -60.14
N GLN A 211 -66.23 -68.00 -60.88
CA GLN A 211 -65.88 -68.58 -62.19
C GLN A 211 -65.33 -70.00 -62.06
N ARG A 212 -64.49 -70.27 -61.06
CA ARG A 212 -63.97 -71.61 -60.75
C ARG A 212 -65.11 -72.57 -60.35
N LEU A 213 -66.07 -72.10 -59.56
CA LEU A 213 -67.24 -72.91 -59.17
C LEU A 213 -68.07 -73.30 -60.41
N LYS A 214 -68.30 -72.35 -61.33
CA LYS A 214 -68.99 -72.61 -62.60
C LYS A 214 -68.20 -73.54 -63.55
N HIS A 215 -66.86 -73.51 -63.53
CA HIS A 215 -66.03 -74.44 -64.30
C HIS A 215 -66.08 -75.87 -63.73
N ALA A 216 -66.12 -76.02 -62.40
CA ALA A 216 -66.24 -77.33 -61.76
C ALA A 216 -67.60 -77.99 -62.01
N GLU A 217 -68.69 -77.21 -62.10
CA GLU A 217 -70.01 -77.71 -62.53
C GLU A 217 -70.07 -78.03 -64.05
N GLY A 218 -69.18 -77.44 -64.85
CA GLY A 218 -69.04 -77.77 -66.28
C GLY A 218 -68.33 -79.10 -66.53
N ASP A 219 -67.29 -79.42 -65.74
CA ASP A 219 -66.56 -80.69 -65.84
C ASP A 219 -67.37 -81.89 -65.30
N SER A 220 -68.33 -81.67 -64.39
CA SER A 220 -69.27 -82.72 -63.97
C SER A 220 -70.38 -83.01 -64.99
N SER A 221 -70.39 -82.32 -66.14
CA SER A 221 -71.33 -82.57 -67.24
C SER A 221 -70.68 -83.31 -68.43
N SER A 222 -69.44 -83.78 -68.30
CA SER A 222 -68.73 -84.58 -69.32
C SER A 222 -68.19 -85.93 -68.83
N GLN A 223 -68.76 -86.51 -67.77
CA GLN A 223 -68.60 -87.92 -67.41
C GLN A 223 -69.95 -88.61 -67.22
#